data_AF-A0A6P8BEY6-F1
#
_entry.id   AF-A0A6P8BEY6-F1
#
_cell.length_a   1.000
_cell.length_b   1.000
_cell.length_c   1.000
_cell.angle_alpha   90.00
_cell.angle_beta   90.00
_cell.angle_gamma   90.00
#
_symmetry.space_group_name_H-M   'P 1'
#
loop_
_entity.id
_entity.type
_entity.pdbx_description
1 polymer ?
#
loop_
_entity_poly.entity_id
_entity_poly.type
_entity_poly.pdbx_seq_one_letter_code
_entity_poly.pdbx_strand_id
1 'polypeptide(L)'
;MSRCITRHTPLHRICTRVHHIHTIPRFSRTTHTHTITMASENTNGATKPAQSKFDPNFTQHVIDLMSPETLPRHREILTSLIRHMHDFCREVELKQDEWVVGVNYINSLGQAYKKNRNETWRLMDILGIESLVDEINNKVVTPDGKAPTSSAILGPFWSPETPFRDLGASVVQDMPADGQLTLFHGVIRDVETGKGIPNAVFDMWQASTNGKYDVFDPENQTRHNLRGKFRTDEEGRFWFYCLKPTEYAIDTSGPSAELLKMMHRHPYRPAHIHMMVTHDDYCGITAQLYPRDDPYLETDTVSAVKPDLLLDFKPAAKDDPMGAQLDCEYNVNMVSKKYKPDSKMLLGNANQGNFD
;
A
#
# COMPACT_ATOMS: atom_id res chain seq x y z
N MET A 1 14.52 -42.08 50.27
CA MET A 1 14.01 -43.19 49.45
C MET A 1 13.95 -42.73 48.00
N SER A 2 14.64 -43.50 47.16
CA SER A 2 14.68 -43.57 45.68
C SER A 2 14.67 -42.32 44.79
N ARG A 3 15.85 -42.13 44.17
CA ARG A 3 16.10 -41.46 42.88
C ARG A 3 15.60 -42.34 41.70
N CYS A 4 15.84 -41.83 40.48
CA CYS A 4 15.99 -42.54 39.19
C CYS A 4 14.66 -42.63 38.36
N ILE A 5 14.53 -42.37 37.04
CA ILE A 5 15.44 -42.33 35.88
C ILE A 5 14.80 -41.46 34.76
N THR A 6 15.63 -40.71 34.05
CA THR A 6 15.43 -40.09 32.73
C THR A 6 15.25 -41.12 31.59
N ARG A 7 14.29 -40.95 30.67
CA ARG A 7 14.31 -41.65 29.37
C ARG A 7 14.09 -40.69 28.20
N HIS A 8 15.19 -40.39 27.51
CA HIS A 8 15.23 -40.07 26.09
C HIS A 8 15.08 -41.35 25.26
N THR A 9 14.31 -41.28 24.19
CA THR A 9 14.29 -42.28 23.11
C THR A 9 14.96 -41.71 21.87
N PRO A 10 15.91 -42.42 21.24
CA PRO A 10 16.55 -41.98 20.00
C PRO A 10 15.83 -42.56 18.77
N LEU A 11 15.70 -41.74 17.72
CA LEU A 11 15.35 -42.16 16.38
C LEU A 11 16.64 -42.47 15.60
N HIS A 12 16.80 -43.72 15.18
CA HIS A 12 17.88 -44.14 14.28
C HIS A 12 17.33 -44.68 12.96
N ARG A 13 17.72 -43.98 11.89
CA ARG A 13 18.13 -44.43 10.56
C ARG A 13 17.44 -45.67 9.96
N ILE A 14 16.74 -45.45 8.85
CA ILE A 14 16.71 -46.38 7.72
C ILE A 14 17.20 -45.62 6.48
N CYS A 15 18.19 -46.20 5.81
CA CYS A 15 18.80 -45.73 4.58
C CYS A 15 18.29 -46.59 3.40
N THR A 16 18.38 -46.01 2.20
CA THR A 16 18.28 -46.62 0.85
C THR A 16 16.88 -46.84 0.26
N ARG A 17 16.53 -46.10 -0.80
CA ARG A 17 16.77 -46.48 -2.21
C ARG A 17 16.39 -45.35 -3.16
N VAL A 18 17.17 -45.29 -4.24
CA VAL A 18 17.10 -44.36 -5.37
C VAL A 18 16.23 -44.99 -6.47
N HIS A 19 15.72 -44.14 -7.38
CA HIS A 19 15.09 -44.38 -8.70
C HIS A 19 13.55 -44.27 -8.74
N HIS A 20 13.03 -43.15 -9.25
CA HIS A 20 12.61 -43.08 -10.66
C HIS A 20 12.23 -41.66 -11.06
N ILE A 21 12.84 -41.21 -12.16
CA ILE A 21 12.47 -40.03 -12.95
C ILE A 21 11.10 -40.31 -13.60
N HIS A 22 10.14 -39.40 -13.44
CA HIS A 22 8.92 -39.39 -14.25
C HIS A 22 8.92 -38.18 -15.16
N THR A 23 9.04 -38.49 -16.45
CA THR A 23 8.89 -37.62 -17.61
C THR A 23 7.44 -37.17 -17.76
N ILE A 24 7.24 -35.87 -17.97
CA ILE A 24 5.96 -35.21 -18.27
C ILE A 24 5.61 -35.45 -19.76
N PRO A 25 4.41 -35.95 -20.13
CA PRO A 25 4.02 -36.01 -21.53
C PRO A 25 3.47 -34.66 -22.03
N ARG A 26 3.97 -34.23 -23.19
CA ARG A 26 3.46 -33.10 -23.99
C ARG A 26 2.05 -33.40 -24.50
N PHE A 27 1.12 -32.44 -24.34
CA PHE A 27 -0.18 -32.48 -25.00
C PHE A 27 -0.07 -32.08 -26.48
N SER A 28 -0.53 -32.98 -27.34
CA SER A 28 -0.68 -32.79 -28.79
C SER A 28 -1.96 -31.99 -29.10
N ARG A 29 -1.87 -30.99 -29.98
CA ARG A 29 -3.01 -30.25 -30.53
C ARG A 29 -3.65 -31.06 -31.65
N THR A 30 -4.90 -31.47 -31.47
CA THR A 30 -5.79 -31.92 -32.54
C THR A 30 -6.85 -30.86 -32.80
N THR A 31 -6.84 -30.32 -34.03
CA THR A 31 -7.87 -29.43 -34.57
C THR A 31 -9.02 -30.26 -35.14
N HIS A 32 -10.22 -30.12 -34.57
CA HIS A 32 -11.46 -30.61 -35.17
C HIS A 32 -12.35 -29.42 -35.55
N THR A 33 -12.51 -29.21 -36.85
CA THR A 33 -13.53 -28.35 -37.46
C THR A 33 -14.89 -29.03 -37.36
N HIS A 34 -15.80 -28.45 -36.58
CA HIS A 34 -17.23 -28.76 -36.62
C HIS A 34 -18.01 -27.56 -37.17
N THR A 35 -18.59 -27.75 -38.34
CA THR A 35 -19.64 -26.91 -38.91
C THR A 35 -20.91 -27.10 -38.07
N ILE A 36 -21.40 -26.04 -37.42
CA ILE A 36 -22.70 -26.05 -36.75
C ILE A 36 -23.58 -24.96 -37.35
N THR A 37 -24.73 -25.44 -37.81
CA THR A 37 -25.86 -24.77 -38.44
C THR A 37 -26.42 -23.63 -37.56
N MET A 38 -26.70 -22.49 -38.17
CA MET A 38 -27.38 -21.35 -37.54
C MET A 38 -28.82 -21.72 -37.17
N ALA A 39 -29.11 -21.80 -35.87
CA ALA A 39 -30.46 -21.77 -35.32
C ALA A 39 -30.54 -20.60 -34.34
N SER A 40 -31.46 -19.68 -34.62
CA SER A 40 -31.75 -18.50 -33.80
C SER A 40 -32.54 -18.91 -32.55
N GLU A 41 -31.92 -18.84 -31.38
CA GLU A 41 -32.63 -18.85 -30.10
C GLU A 41 -32.19 -17.63 -29.27
N ASN A 42 -33.06 -16.62 -29.26
CA ASN A 42 -33.04 -15.56 -28.25
C ASN A 42 -33.46 -16.19 -26.92
N THR A 43 -32.51 -16.43 -26.01
CA THR A 43 -32.80 -16.70 -24.60
C THR A 43 -32.19 -15.60 -23.73
N ASN A 44 -32.86 -14.44 -23.69
CA ASN A 44 -32.72 -13.49 -22.59
C ASN A 44 -33.38 -14.10 -21.34
N GLY A 45 -32.71 -15.08 -20.74
CA GLY A 45 -33.00 -15.57 -19.40
C GLY A 45 -32.38 -14.64 -18.36
N ALA A 46 -32.77 -13.36 -18.36
CA ALA A 46 -32.54 -12.51 -17.19
C ALA A 46 -33.47 -13.03 -16.09
N THR A 47 -32.93 -13.87 -15.21
CA THR A 47 -33.57 -14.22 -13.95
C THR A 47 -33.96 -12.91 -13.28
N LYS A 48 -35.27 -12.64 -13.16
CA LYS A 48 -35.74 -11.52 -12.33
C LYS A 48 -35.05 -11.65 -10.97
N PRO A 49 -34.45 -10.59 -10.41
CA PRO A 49 -33.94 -10.65 -9.06
C PRO A 49 -35.08 -11.16 -8.17
N ALA A 50 -34.80 -12.20 -7.37
CA ALA A 50 -35.77 -12.66 -6.39
C ALA A 50 -36.21 -11.44 -5.57
N GLN A 51 -37.52 -11.19 -5.54
CA GLN A 51 -38.05 -10.05 -4.80
C GLN A 51 -37.63 -10.21 -3.34
N SER A 52 -36.86 -9.25 -2.82
CA SER A 52 -36.38 -9.30 -1.44
C SER A 52 -37.57 -9.47 -0.49
N LYS A 53 -37.41 -10.28 0.57
CA LYS A 53 -38.42 -10.42 1.62
C LYS A 53 -38.58 -9.14 2.47
N PHE A 54 -37.64 -8.21 2.35
CA PHE A 54 -37.62 -6.93 3.04
C PHE A 54 -38.25 -5.82 2.18
N ASP A 55 -38.71 -4.74 2.81
CA ASP A 55 -39.33 -3.61 2.12
C ASP A 55 -38.39 -3.03 1.04
N PRO A 56 -38.76 -3.10 -0.25
CA PRO A 56 -37.93 -2.59 -1.33
C PRO A 56 -37.88 -1.05 -1.37
N ASN A 57 -38.78 -0.35 -0.68
CA ASN A 57 -38.92 1.11 -0.76
C ASN A 57 -38.21 1.85 0.38
N PHE A 58 -37.88 1.17 1.48
CA PHE A 58 -37.31 1.81 2.68
C PHE A 58 -36.03 2.62 2.38
N THR A 59 -35.09 2.06 1.61
CA THR A 59 -33.83 2.75 1.29
C THR A 59 -34.07 4.01 0.47
N GLN A 60 -34.98 3.95 -0.51
CA GLN A 60 -35.30 5.12 -1.33
C GLN A 60 -35.98 6.19 -0.48
N HIS A 61 -36.89 5.80 0.41
CA HIS A 61 -37.51 6.73 1.36
C HIS A 61 -36.46 7.48 2.19
N VAL A 62 -35.45 6.80 2.75
CA VAL A 62 -34.37 7.46 3.53
C VAL A 62 -33.55 8.42 2.66
N ILE A 63 -33.27 8.07 1.41
CA ILE A 63 -32.58 8.95 0.46
C ILE A 63 -33.42 10.20 0.16
N ASP A 64 -34.73 10.03 0.01
CA ASP A 64 -35.68 11.11 -0.31
C ASP A 64 -35.88 12.09 0.85
N LEU A 65 -35.51 11.73 2.09
CA LEU A 65 -35.51 12.63 3.24
C LEU A 65 -34.45 13.73 3.16
N MET A 66 -33.45 13.62 2.27
CA MET A 66 -32.46 14.68 2.10
C MET A 66 -33.08 15.96 1.53
N SER A 67 -32.91 17.08 2.24
CA SER A 67 -33.42 18.41 1.85
C SER A 67 -32.99 18.81 0.43
N PRO A 68 -33.87 19.44 -0.38
CA PRO A 68 -33.52 20.01 -1.69
C PRO A 68 -32.28 20.93 -1.66
N GLU A 69 -31.94 21.51 -0.52
CA GLU A 69 -30.76 22.37 -0.33
C GLU A 69 -29.42 21.61 -0.25
N THR A 70 -29.45 20.28 -0.19
CA THR A 70 -28.24 19.45 -0.13
C THR A 70 -27.45 19.62 -1.42
N LEU A 71 -26.18 20.04 -1.31
CA LEU A 71 -25.29 20.27 -2.44
C LEU A 71 -25.23 19.03 -3.36
N PRO A 72 -25.15 19.20 -4.70
CA PRO A 72 -25.21 18.07 -5.64
C PRO A 72 -24.20 16.97 -5.33
N ARG A 73 -22.94 17.32 -5.04
CA ARG A 73 -21.89 16.34 -4.71
C ARG A 73 -22.13 15.61 -3.39
N HIS A 74 -22.65 16.31 -2.37
CA HIS A 74 -22.99 15.68 -1.08
C HIS A 74 -24.13 14.69 -1.26
N ARG A 75 -25.16 15.07 -2.01
CA ARG A 75 -26.30 14.20 -2.32
C ARG A 75 -25.84 12.94 -3.04
N GLU A 76 -24.98 13.07 -4.05
CA GLU A 76 -24.43 11.93 -4.78
C GLU A 76 -23.70 10.94 -3.84
N ILE A 77 -22.77 11.45 -3.01
CA ILE A 77 -21.99 10.63 -2.07
C ILE A 77 -22.91 9.96 -1.03
N LEU A 78 -23.79 10.73 -0.39
CA LEU A 78 -24.67 10.22 0.68
C LEU A 78 -25.72 9.24 0.14
N THR A 79 -26.26 9.47 -1.06
CA THR A 79 -27.14 8.51 -1.73
C THR A 79 -26.45 7.17 -1.93
N SER A 80 -25.21 7.17 -2.43
CA SER A 80 -24.44 5.94 -2.61
C SER A 80 -24.14 5.25 -1.28
N LEU A 81 -23.65 6.01 -0.28
CA LEU A 81 -23.35 5.50 1.06
C LEU A 81 -24.56 4.83 1.72
N ILE A 82 -25.70 5.54 1.78
CA ILE A 82 -26.93 5.03 2.40
C ILE A 82 -27.37 3.73 1.69
N ARG A 83 -27.35 3.73 0.36
CA ARG A 83 -27.73 2.55 -0.43
C ARG A 83 -26.87 1.35 -0.08
N HIS A 84 -25.55 1.48 -0.18
CA HIS A 84 -24.63 0.37 0.08
C HIS A 84 -24.62 -0.08 1.54
N MET A 85 -24.76 0.84 2.51
CA MET A 85 -24.91 0.47 3.92
C MET A 85 -26.20 -0.33 4.17
N HIS A 86 -27.33 0.11 3.60
CA HIS A 86 -28.58 -0.60 3.73
C HIS A 86 -28.55 -1.97 3.02
N ASP A 87 -27.90 -2.05 1.85
CA ASP A 87 -27.71 -3.30 1.12
C ASP A 87 -26.84 -4.28 1.92
N PHE A 88 -25.73 -3.82 2.53
CA PHE A 88 -24.93 -4.61 3.46
C PHE A 88 -25.77 -5.19 4.60
N CYS A 89 -26.57 -4.35 5.27
CA CYS A 89 -27.45 -4.81 6.36
C CYS A 89 -28.45 -5.88 5.92
N ARG A 90 -29.00 -5.76 4.70
CA ARG A 90 -29.92 -6.76 4.12
C ARG A 90 -29.20 -8.04 3.70
N GLU A 91 -28.02 -7.90 3.10
CA GLU A 91 -27.21 -9.01 2.60
C GLU A 91 -26.84 -9.98 3.72
N VAL A 92 -26.42 -9.45 4.86
CA VAL A 92 -26.05 -10.27 6.03
C VAL A 92 -27.21 -10.51 6.99
N GLU A 93 -28.40 -9.97 6.69
CA GLU A 93 -29.56 -9.94 7.60
C GLU A 93 -29.18 -9.53 9.03
N LEU A 94 -28.48 -8.40 9.15
CA LEU A 94 -27.82 -7.94 10.38
C LEU A 94 -28.76 -7.94 11.60
N LYS A 95 -28.35 -8.61 12.67
CA LYS A 95 -29.14 -8.69 13.91
C LYS A 95 -28.95 -7.45 14.79
N GLN A 96 -29.87 -7.26 15.72
CA GLN A 96 -29.86 -6.11 16.64
C GLN A 96 -28.65 -6.12 17.58
N ASP A 97 -28.28 -7.28 18.12
CA ASP A 97 -27.11 -7.45 18.98
C ASP A 97 -25.80 -7.24 18.20
N GLU A 98 -25.70 -7.76 16.98
CA GLU A 98 -24.60 -7.51 16.04
C GLU A 98 -24.48 -6.00 15.70
N TRP A 99 -25.61 -5.32 15.48
CA TRP A 99 -25.65 -3.87 15.25
C TRP A 99 -25.13 -3.08 16.47
N VAL A 100 -25.52 -3.45 17.69
CA VAL A 100 -25.02 -2.81 18.92
C VAL A 100 -23.50 -2.97 19.03
N VAL A 101 -22.95 -4.13 18.68
CA VAL A 101 -21.49 -4.35 18.64
C VAL A 101 -20.83 -3.39 17.64
N GLY A 102 -21.38 -3.26 16.43
CA GLY A 102 -20.86 -2.34 15.41
C GLY A 102 -20.88 -0.86 15.85
N VAL A 103 -21.96 -0.41 16.48
CA VAL A 103 -22.07 0.96 17.02
C VAL A 103 -21.01 1.21 18.09
N ASN A 104 -20.86 0.29 19.04
CA ASN A 104 -19.86 0.40 20.09
C ASN A 104 -18.42 0.38 19.53
N TYR A 105 -18.17 -0.42 18.49
CA TYR A 105 -16.90 -0.45 17.80
C TYR A 105 -16.58 0.92 17.16
N ILE A 106 -17.52 1.53 16.43
CA ILE A 106 -17.33 2.85 15.82
C ILE A 106 -17.06 3.92 16.90
N ASN A 107 -17.82 3.90 18.00
CA ASN A 107 -17.60 4.82 19.12
C ASN A 107 -16.19 4.70 19.70
N SER A 108 -15.67 3.47 19.81
CA SER A 108 -14.33 3.22 20.35
C SER A 108 -13.21 3.80 19.48
N LEU A 109 -13.38 3.86 18.16
CA LEU A 109 -12.42 4.49 17.23
C LEU A 109 -12.27 5.98 17.54
N GLY A 110 -13.39 6.67 17.73
CA GLY A 110 -13.42 8.10 18.05
C GLY A 110 -12.84 8.39 19.44
N GLN A 111 -13.15 7.57 20.43
CA GLN A 111 -12.63 7.70 21.80
C GLN A 111 -11.11 7.48 21.90
N ALA A 112 -10.54 6.68 20.99
CA ALA A 112 -9.11 6.41 20.95
C ALA A 112 -8.30 7.47 20.17
N TYR A 113 -8.97 8.44 19.54
CA TYR A 113 -8.33 9.51 18.78
C TYR A 113 -7.56 10.46 19.71
N LYS A 114 -6.26 10.63 19.46
CA LYS A 114 -5.36 11.50 20.24
C LYS A 114 -4.13 11.91 19.43
N LYS A 115 -3.25 12.73 20.00
CA LYS A 115 -1.97 13.12 19.37
C LYS A 115 -1.24 11.88 18.85
N ASN A 116 -0.86 11.91 17.58
CA ASN A 116 -0.19 10.84 16.86
C ASN A 116 -0.94 9.48 16.81
N ARG A 117 -2.26 9.47 17.02
CA ARG A 117 -3.08 8.26 16.92
C ARG A 117 -4.43 8.55 16.26
N ASN A 118 -4.59 8.07 15.03
CA ASN A 118 -5.86 8.14 14.29
C ASN A 118 -6.38 6.73 13.97
N GLU A 119 -7.19 6.18 14.87
CA GLU A 119 -7.76 4.83 14.72
C GLU A 119 -8.75 4.72 13.57
N THR A 120 -9.49 5.79 13.25
CA THR A 120 -10.43 5.77 12.13
C THR A 120 -9.68 5.73 10.79
N TRP A 121 -8.59 6.51 10.66
CA TRP A 121 -7.73 6.43 9.48
C TRP A 121 -7.13 5.02 9.35
N ARG A 122 -6.53 4.50 10.42
CA ARG A 122 -5.93 3.15 10.40
C ARG A 122 -6.93 2.04 10.09
N LEU A 123 -8.18 2.19 10.55
CA LEU A 123 -9.28 1.30 10.17
C LEU A 123 -9.51 1.32 8.66
N MET A 124 -9.55 2.51 8.04
CA MET A 124 -9.70 2.65 6.59
C MET A 124 -8.53 2.00 5.85
N ASP A 125 -7.31 2.10 6.37
CA ASP A 125 -6.13 1.44 5.80
C ASP A 125 -6.29 -0.09 5.83
N ILE A 126 -6.67 -0.66 6.99
CA ILE A 126 -6.85 -2.10 7.18
C ILE A 126 -7.96 -2.66 6.28
N LEU A 127 -9.04 -1.90 6.09
CA LEU A 127 -10.14 -2.27 5.20
C LEU A 127 -9.83 -2.06 3.70
N GLY A 128 -8.64 -1.54 3.37
CA GLY A 128 -8.20 -1.27 2.00
C GLY A 128 -8.86 -0.04 1.36
N ILE A 129 -9.59 0.76 2.13
CA ILE A 129 -10.32 1.94 1.63
C ILE A 129 -9.35 3.03 1.19
N GLU A 130 -8.29 3.31 1.96
CA GLU A 130 -7.31 4.34 1.59
C GLU A 130 -6.61 3.97 0.26
N SER A 131 -6.15 2.72 0.13
CA SER A 131 -5.52 2.22 -1.09
C SER A 131 -6.45 2.24 -2.31
N LEU A 132 -7.75 1.96 -2.12
CA LEU A 132 -8.75 2.08 -3.18
C LEU A 132 -9.00 3.55 -3.58
N VAL A 133 -9.11 4.45 -2.59
CA VAL A 133 -9.25 5.89 -2.83
C VAL A 133 -8.03 6.45 -3.56
N ASP A 134 -6.83 6.00 -3.20
CA ASP A 134 -5.58 6.32 -3.93
C ASP A 134 -5.69 5.92 -5.40
N GLU A 135 -6.06 4.67 -5.69
CA GLU A 135 -6.19 4.23 -7.08
C GLU A 135 -7.20 5.08 -7.88
N ILE A 136 -8.40 5.33 -7.33
CA ILE A 136 -9.43 6.14 -7.98
C ILE A 136 -8.91 7.54 -8.32
N ASN A 137 -8.11 8.15 -7.43
CA ASN A 137 -7.66 9.53 -7.58
C ASN A 137 -6.35 9.67 -8.35
N ASN A 138 -5.56 8.61 -8.51
CA ASN A 138 -4.23 8.70 -9.13
C ASN A 138 -4.06 7.87 -10.39
N LYS A 139 -5.05 7.05 -10.78
CA LYS A 139 -5.04 6.35 -12.06
C LYS A 139 -5.11 7.35 -13.22
N VAL A 140 -4.03 7.41 -14.00
CA VAL A 140 -3.90 8.21 -15.22
C VAL A 140 -3.30 7.34 -16.30
N VAL A 141 -3.94 7.33 -17.48
CA VAL A 141 -3.45 6.62 -18.66
C VAL A 141 -3.50 7.61 -19.83
N THR A 142 -2.38 7.72 -20.52
CA THR A 142 -2.24 8.52 -21.74
C THR A 142 -3.01 7.90 -22.92
N PRO A 143 -3.34 8.65 -23.98
CA PRO A 143 -4.05 8.11 -25.14
C PRO A 143 -3.37 6.92 -25.84
N ASP A 144 -2.04 6.83 -25.78
CA ASP A 144 -1.23 5.72 -26.30
C ASP A 144 -1.06 4.56 -25.29
N GLY A 145 -1.79 4.59 -24.17
CA GLY A 145 -1.86 3.50 -23.20
C GLY A 145 -0.72 3.48 -22.19
N LYS A 146 0.13 4.51 -22.12
CA LYS A 146 1.19 4.61 -21.11
C LYS A 146 0.66 5.17 -19.79
N ALA A 147 1.23 4.71 -18.69
CA ALA A 147 0.88 5.14 -17.34
C ALA A 147 2.14 5.58 -16.57
N PRO A 148 2.03 6.57 -15.66
CA PRO A 148 3.12 6.89 -14.74
C PRO A 148 3.39 5.70 -13.80
N THR A 149 4.50 5.77 -13.06
CA THR A 149 4.72 4.89 -11.89
C THR A 149 3.49 4.95 -10.98
N SER A 150 3.05 3.79 -10.49
CA SER A 150 1.88 3.71 -9.62
C SER A 150 2.02 4.58 -8.38
N SER A 151 0.92 5.20 -7.96
CA SER A 151 0.82 5.80 -6.63
C SER A 151 0.63 4.72 -5.56
N ALA A 152 0.84 5.08 -4.30
CA ALA A 152 0.36 4.37 -3.12
C ALA A 152 0.09 5.37 -1.99
N ILE A 153 -0.54 4.91 -0.91
CA ILE A 153 -0.91 5.73 0.24
C ILE A 153 0.30 6.48 0.83
N LEU A 154 0.08 7.70 1.35
CA LEU A 154 1.11 8.54 1.95
C LEU A 154 1.65 7.94 3.26
N GLY A 155 0.74 7.41 4.07
CA GLY A 155 1.03 7.04 5.45
C GLY A 155 1.20 8.27 6.38
N PRO A 156 1.18 8.07 7.70
CA PRO A 156 1.11 9.15 8.69
C PRO A 156 2.44 9.87 8.96
N PHE A 157 3.52 9.49 8.27
CA PHE A 157 4.89 9.79 8.69
C PHE A 157 5.64 10.75 7.77
N TRP A 158 4.99 11.29 6.74
CA TRP A 158 5.56 12.35 5.92
C TRP A 158 5.72 13.64 6.72
N SER A 159 6.76 14.41 6.42
CA SER A 159 6.99 15.73 7.04
C SER A 159 7.34 16.76 5.96
N PRO A 160 6.66 17.93 5.95
CA PRO A 160 7.01 19.03 5.05
C PRO A 160 8.40 19.60 5.36
N GLU A 161 8.90 19.42 6.59
CA GLU A 161 10.17 19.95 7.08
C GLU A 161 11.38 19.10 6.66
N THR A 162 11.16 18.01 5.92
CA THR A 162 12.25 17.17 5.39
C THR A 162 13.26 18.04 4.61
N PRO A 163 14.56 17.99 4.95
CA PRO A 163 15.57 18.87 4.37
C PRO A 163 15.92 18.47 2.94
N PHE A 164 16.28 19.46 2.13
CA PHE A 164 17.00 19.22 0.89
C PHE A 164 18.43 18.79 1.20
N ARG A 165 18.92 17.82 0.43
CA ARG A 165 20.29 17.29 0.50
C ARG A 165 20.87 17.25 -0.91
N ASP A 166 22.19 17.32 -1.01
CA ASP A 166 22.89 17.21 -2.29
C ASP A 166 22.78 15.78 -2.84
N LEU A 167 22.86 15.66 -4.17
CA LEU A 167 22.95 14.34 -4.82
C LEU A 167 24.19 13.60 -4.33
N GLY A 168 24.01 12.33 -3.95
CA GLY A 168 25.04 11.48 -3.34
C GLY A 168 25.19 11.65 -1.84
N ALA A 169 24.43 12.53 -1.19
CA ALA A 169 24.40 12.60 0.26
C ALA A 169 23.72 11.36 0.88
N SER A 170 24.04 11.10 2.16
CA SER A 170 23.36 10.09 2.96
C SER A 170 22.19 10.68 3.73
N VAL A 171 21.04 10.00 3.70
CA VAL A 171 19.94 10.24 4.64
C VAL A 171 20.15 9.56 5.99
N VAL A 172 21.08 8.60 6.07
CA VAL A 172 21.46 7.91 7.32
C VAL A 172 22.34 8.85 8.13
N GLN A 173 21.77 9.46 9.18
CA GLN A 173 22.49 10.29 10.14
C GLN A 173 22.94 9.46 11.35
N ASP A 174 22.08 8.52 11.75
CA ASP A 174 22.34 7.58 12.84
C ASP A 174 22.28 6.16 12.27
N MET A 175 23.44 5.52 12.11
CA MET A 175 23.55 4.17 11.56
C MET A 175 23.21 3.12 12.63
N PRO A 176 22.13 2.33 12.48
CA PRO A 176 21.87 1.21 13.38
C PRO A 176 22.89 0.08 13.15
N ALA A 177 23.14 -0.73 14.17
CA ALA A 177 24.17 -1.78 14.15
C ALA A 177 23.91 -2.87 13.09
N ASP A 178 22.65 -3.13 12.76
CA ASP A 178 22.18 -4.07 11.74
C ASP A 178 21.79 -3.39 10.43
N GLY A 179 22.09 -2.09 10.29
CA GLY A 179 21.82 -1.31 9.09
C GLY A 179 22.63 -1.77 7.89
N GLN A 180 21.95 -1.90 6.75
CA GLN A 180 22.58 -2.19 5.45
C GLN A 180 22.56 -0.92 4.60
N LEU A 181 23.68 -0.20 4.58
CA LEU A 181 23.84 0.99 3.75
C LEU A 181 23.65 0.65 2.28
N THR A 182 22.78 1.39 1.61
CA THR A 182 22.37 1.16 0.22
C THR A 182 22.56 2.44 -0.59
N LEU A 183 23.23 2.34 -1.73
CA LEU A 183 23.16 3.35 -2.79
C LEU A 183 21.84 3.20 -3.53
N PHE A 184 20.95 4.19 -3.41
CA PHE A 184 19.67 4.24 -4.09
C PHE A 184 19.73 5.28 -5.21
N HIS A 185 19.42 4.89 -6.44
CA HIS A 185 19.58 5.77 -7.61
C HIS A 185 18.60 5.45 -8.73
N GLY A 186 18.50 6.36 -9.70
CA GLY A 186 17.69 6.14 -10.90
C GLY A 186 17.47 7.40 -11.70
N VAL A 187 16.49 7.35 -12.59
CA VAL A 187 16.09 8.48 -13.45
C VAL A 187 14.60 8.74 -13.33
N ILE A 188 14.23 10.00 -13.15
CA ILE A 188 12.85 10.47 -13.25
C ILE A 188 12.60 10.85 -14.69
N ARG A 189 11.62 10.21 -15.34
CA ARG A 189 11.38 10.30 -16.78
C ARG A 189 9.97 10.75 -17.10
N ASP A 190 9.83 11.44 -18.22
CA ASP A 190 8.56 11.70 -18.85
C ASP A 190 8.05 10.42 -19.53
N VAL A 191 6.85 9.97 -19.18
CA VAL A 191 6.29 8.72 -19.70
C VAL A 191 6.04 8.76 -21.22
N GLU A 192 5.72 9.92 -21.79
CA GLU A 192 5.45 10.05 -23.22
C GLU A 192 6.74 10.00 -24.03
N THR A 193 7.73 10.80 -23.63
CA THR A 193 8.96 11.05 -24.40
C THR A 193 10.12 10.13 -24.00
N GLY A 194 10.09 9.53 -22.81
CA GLY A 194 11.17 8.74 -22.23
C GLY A 194 12.39 9.53 -21.77
N LYS A 195 12.38 10.87 -21.92
CA LYS A 195 13.48 11.76 -21.52
C LYS A 195 13.48 11.97 -20.01
N GLY A 196 14.67 12.18 -19.45
CA GLY A 196 14.81 12.58 -18.05
C GLY A 196 14.20 13.95 -17.77
N ILE A 197 13.63 14.11 -16.57
CA ILE A 197 13.01 15.34 -16.10
C ILE A 197 13.98 16.04 -15.14
N PRO A 198 14.62 17.14 -15.57
CA PRO A 198 15.51 17.89 -14.71
C PRO A 198 14.74 18.65 -13.63
N ASN A 199 15.41 18.94 -12.52
CA ASN A 199 14.88 19.71 -11.39
C ASN A 199 13.66 19.10 -10.65
N ALA A 200 13.23 17.88 -10.99
CA ALA A 200 12.22 17.15 -10.22
C ALA A 200 12.73 16.89 -8.79
N VAL A 201 11.83 16.91 -7.82
CA VAL A 201 12.16 16.63 -6.41
C VAL A 201 11.79 15.18 -6.11
N PHE A 202 12.76 14.39 -5.64
CA PHE A 202 12.55 13.10 -4.99
C PHE A 202 12.61 13.29 -3.48
N ASP A 203 11.47 13.24 -2.79
CA ASP A 203 11.33 13.30 -1.34
C ASP A 203 11.21 11.87 -0.78
N MET A 204 12.13 11.45 0.09
CA MET A 204 12.18 10.10 0.63
C MET A 204 12.13 10.11 2.16
N TRP A 205 11.46 9.10 2.71
CA TRP A 205 11.51 8.79 4.15
C TRP A 205 11.32 7.29 4.40
N GLN A 206 11.94 6.77 5.45
CA GLN A 206 11.78 5.38 5.87
C GLN A 206 11.93 5.23 7.38
N ALA A 207 11.49 4.09 7.92
CA ALA A 207 11.79 3.69 9.29
C ALA A 207 13.26 3.22 9.41
N SER A 208 13.80 3.32 10.62
CA SER A 208 15.04 2.62 11.00
C SER A 208 14.79 1.11 11.16
N THR A 209 15.84 0.32 11.39
CA THR A 209 15.77 -1.15 11.50
C THR A 209 14.91 -1.63 12.69
N ASN A 210 14.65 -0.76 13.67
CA ASN A 210 13.73 -1.00 14.77
C ASN A 210 12.25 -0.73 14.42
N GLY A 211 11.94 -0.39 13.16
CA GLY A 211 10.57 -0.13 12.68
C GLY A 211 10.02 1.24 13.08
N LYS A 212 10.84 2.16 13.60
CA LYS A 212 10.41 3.50 14.00
C LYS A 212 10.97 4.60 13.10
N TYR A 213 10.15 5.62 12.88
CA TYR A 213 10.56 6.89 12.28
C TYR A 213 11.12 7.82 13.37
N ASP A 214 12.05 8.69 12.97
CA ASP A 214 12.73 9.69 13.82
C ASP A 214 11.83 10.40 14.85
N VAL A 215 10.69 10.93 14.42
CA VAL A 215 9.76 11.68 15.29
C VAL A 215 9.13 10.82 16.40
N PHE A 216 9.15 9.50 16.24
CA PHE A 216 8.66 8.51 17.21
C PHE A 216 9.80 7.81 17.97
N ASP A 217 11.04 8.23 17.74
CA ASP A 217 12.23 7.60 18.31
C ASP A 217 13.37 8.61 18.62
N PRO A 218 13.07 9.74 19.28
CA PRO A 218 14.05 10.82 19.48
C PRO A 218 15.23 10.44 20.37
N GLU A 219 15.14 9.32 21.09
CA GLU A 219 16.23 8.79 21.94
C GLU A 219 17.30 8.05 21.12
N ASN A 220 16.95 7.54 19.94
CA ASN A 220 17.84 6.73 19.09
C ASN A 220 18.10 7.37 17.71
N GLN A 221 17.34 8.40 17.35
CA GLN A 221 17.41 9.02 16.03
C GLN A 221 17.44 10.55 16.13
N THR A 222 18.43 11.14 15.48
CA THR A 222 18.51 12.56 15.21
C THR A 222 17.30 12.98 14.36
N ARG A 223 16.77 14.18 14.61
CA ARG A 223 15.68 14.75 13.79
C ARG A 223 16.08 14.75 12.31
N HIS A 224 15.18 14.26 11.45
CA HIS A 224 15.39 14.04 10.02
C HIS A 224 16.41 12.94 9.65
N ASN A 225 16.73 12.04 10.57
CA ASN A 225 17.35 10.76 10.22
C ASN A 225 16.46 10.00 9.23
N LEU A 226 17.06 9.38 8.22
CA LEU A 226 16.38 8.59 7.18
C LEU A 226 15.33 9.38 6.40
N ARG A 227 15.56 10.69 6.22
CA ARG A 227 14.74 11.59 5.38
C ARG A 227 15.62 12.48 4.50
N GLY A 228 15.16 12.74 3.28
CA GLY A 228 15.83 13.68 2.39
C GLY A 228 15.05 14.01 1.13
N LYS A 229 15.16 15.27 0.68
CA LYS A 229 14.71 15.73 -0.63
C LYS A 229 15.91 15.93 -1.55
N PHE A 230 15.83 15.38 -2.75
CA PHE A 230 16.89 15.43 -3.75
C PHE A 230 16.35 16.03 -5.03
N ARG A 231 17.10 16.95 -5.63
CA ARG A 231 16.76 17.53 -6.93
C ARG A 231 17.48 16.77 -8.03
N THR A 232 16.75 16.34 -9.06
CA THR A 232 17.37 15.66 -10.20
C THR A 232 18.30 16.58 -10.98
N ASP A 233 19.34 15.99 -11.58
CA ASP A 233 20.27 16.71 -12.46
C ASP A 233 19.67 17.00 -13.86
N GLU A 234 20.49 17.52 -14.78
CA GLU A 234 20.07 17.90 -16.14
C GLU A 234 19.52 16.72 -16.96
N GLU A 235 19.95 15.49 -16.67
CA GLU A 235 19.46 14.27 -17.30
C GLU A 235 18.34 13.58 -16.50
N GLY A 236 17.82 14.22 -15.46
CA GLY A 236 16.76 13.68 -14.60
C GLY A 236 17.22 12.60 -13.63
N ARG A 237 18.53 12.46 -13.42
CA ARG A 237 19.11 11.45 -12.53
C ARG A 237 19.06 11.91 -11.08
N PHE A 238 18.90 10.96 -10.17
CA PHE A 238 19.04 11.17 -8.73
C PHE A 238 19.82 10.00 -8.11
N TRP A 239 20.54 10.27 -7.02
CA TRP A 239 21.19 9.24 -6.22
C TRP A 239 21.41 9.74 -4.80
N PHE A 240 21.33 8.83 -3.84
CA PHE A 240 21.56 9.10 -2.42
C PHE A 240 21.83 7.79 -1.67
N TYR A 241 22.31 7.88 -0.43
CA TYR A 241 22.51 6.72 0.43
C TYR A 241 21.42 6.61 1.48
N CYS A 242 20.83 5.42 1.60
CA CYS A 242 19.79 5.09 2.57
C CYS A 242 20.04 3.72 3.20
N LEU A 243 19.08 3.19 3.96
CA LEU A 243 19.16 1.80 4.45
C LEU A 243 18.28 0.90 3.58
N LYS A 244 18.66 -0.37 3.40
CA LYS A 244 17.67 -1.39 3.03
C LYS A 244 16.58 -1.37 4.09
N PRO A 245 15.30 -1.15 3.72
CA PRO A 245 14.24 -1.05 4.71
C PRO A 245 14.00 -2.42 5.37
N THR A 246 13.40 -2.39 6.56
CA THR A 246 12.94 -3.57 7.30
C THR A 246 11.43 -3.50 7.50
N GLU A 247 10.80 -4.66 7.64
CA GLU A 247 9.39 -4.78 7.97
C GLU A 247 9.09 -4.17 9.33
N TYR A 248 7.85 -3.73 9.53
CA TYR A 248 7.37 -3.32 10.84
C TYR A 248 5.88 -3.59 11.00
N ALA A 249 5.44 -3.78 12.24
CA ALA A 249 4.04 -3.90 12.57
C ALA A 249 3.40 -2.51 12.79
N ILE A 250 2.17 -2.32 12.30
CA ILE A 250 1.34 -1.21 12.79
C ILE A 250 1.04 -1.40 14.29
N ASP A 251 0.63 -0.32 14.97
CA ASP A 251 0.24 -0.37 16.39
C ASP A 251 -0.80 -1.48 16.64
N THR A 252 -0.44 -2.42 17.51
CA THR A 252 -1.22 -3.63 17.84
C THR A 252 -2.12 -3.43 19.05
N SER A 253 -2.31 -2.18 19.48
CA SER A 253 -3.25 -1.78 20.54
C SER A 253 -4.51 -1.13 19.98
N GLY A 254 -5.59 -1.17 20.75
CA GLY A 254 -6.83 -0.44 20.48
C GLY A 254 -7.67 -1.02 19.34
N PRO A 255 -8.72 -0.29 18.92
CA PRO A 255 -9.79 -0.85 18.11
C PRO A 255 -9.35 -1.34 16.72
N SER A 256 -8.41 -0.66 16.04
CA SER A 256 -7.89 -1.14 14.76
C SER A 256 -7.22 -2.53 14.88
N ALA A 257 -6.52 -2.76 15.99
CA ALA A 257 -5.85 -4.03 16.24
C ALA A 257 -6.86 -5.15 16.58
N GLU A 258 -7.95 -4.81 17.28
CA GLU A 258 -9.05 -5.75 17.50
C GLU A 258 -9.69 -6.19 16.18
N LEU A 259 -9.84 -5.30 15.21
CA LEU A 259 -10.31 -5.71 13.88
C LEU A 259 -9.39 -6.71 13.19
N LEU A 260 -8.07 -6.49 13.25
CA LEU A 260 -7.12 -7.47 12.69
C LEU A 260 -7.27 -8.83 13.37
N LYS A 261 -7.42 -8.86 14.70
CA LYS A 261 -7.65 -10.10 15.45
C LYS A 261 -8.96 -10.78 15.02
N MET A 262 -10.04 -10.02 14.87
CA MET A 262 -11.34 -10.54 14.40
C MET A 262 -11.25 -11.15 12.99
N MET A 263 -10.45 -10.56 12.11
CA MET A 263 -10.20 -11.09 10.76
C MET A 263 -9.12 -12.16 10.71
N HIS A 264 -8.47 -12.49 11.83
CA HIS A 264 -7.28 -13.34 11.89
C HIS A 264 -6.15 -12.90 10.95
N ARG A 265 -5.93 -11.58 10.84
CA ARG A 265 -4.86 -10.96 10.05
C ARG A 265 -3.68 -10.55 10.93
N HIS A 266 -2.48 -10.57 10.36
CA HIS A 266 -1.27 -10.05 11.02
C HIS A 266 -1.20 -8.51 10.89
N PRO A 267 -0.40 -7.82 11.73
CA PRO A 267 -0.24 -6.37 11.69
C PRO A 267 0.96 -5.88 10.84
N TYR A 268 1.73 -6.80 10.24
CA TYR A 268 2.96 -6.45 9.53
C TYR A 268 2.70 -5.75 8.21
N ARG A 269 3.51 -4.72 7.97
CA ARG A 269 3.74 -4.12 6.66
C ARG A 269 5.06 -4.67 6.12
N PRO A 270 5.16 -4.97 4.81
CA PRO A 270 6.44 -5.29 4.19
C PRO A 270 7.40 -4.12 4.38
N ALA A 271 8.70 -4.40 4.40
CA ALA A 271 9.75 -3.40 4.34
C ALA A 271 9.50 -2.42 3.20
N HIS A 272 9.63 -1.11 3.45
CA HIS A 272 9.46 -0.11 2.40
C HIS A 272 10.22 1.18 2.62
N ILE A 273 10.50 1.85 1.49
CA ILE A 273 10.93 3.25 1.41
C ILE A 273 9.74 4.04 0.87
N HIS A 274 9.34 5.10 1.54
CA HIS A 274 8.37 6.02 0.96
C HIS A 274 9.04 6.94 -0.05
N MET A 275 8.32 7.27 -1.12
CA MET A 275 8.70 8.34 -2.04
C MET A 275 7.55 9.31 -2.26
N MET A 276 7.90 10.58 -2.45
CA MET A 276 7.05 11.59 -3.05
C MET A 276 7.86 12.32 -4.13
N VAL A 277 7.38 12.27 -5.37
CA VAL A 277 8.02 12.91 -6.52
C VAL A 277 7.17 14.08 -7.00
N THR A 278 7.78 15.26 -7.13
CA THR A 278 7.08 16.48 -7.54
C THR A 278 7.83 17.27 -8.61
N HIS A 279 7.06 17.93 -9.47
CA HIS A 279 7.53 18.88 -10.48
C HIS A 279 6.36 19.80 -10.87
N ASP A 280 6.65 21.02 -11.32
CA ASP A 280 5.63 22.02 -11.65
C ASP A 280 4.76 21.59 -12.84
N ASP A 281 5.35 20.97 -13.86
CA ASP A 281 4.66 20.54 -15.09
C ASP A 281 4.12 19.09 -15.08
N TYR A 282 4.44 18.28 -14.07
CA TYR A 282 4.06 16.86 -14.01
C TYR A 282 3.15 16.54 -12.83
N CYS A 283 2.27 15.55 -13.00
CA CYS A 283 1.48 15.03 -11.90
C CYS A 283 2.41 14.44 -10.84
N GLY A 284 2.26 14.88 -9.59
CA GLY A 284 3.05 14.33 -8.49
C GLY A 284 2.71 12.86 -8.24
N ILE A 285 3.65 12.14 -7.64
CA ILE A 285 3.50 10.72 -7.31
C ILE A 285 3.88 10.54 -5.85
N THR A 286 2.95 10.04 -5.03
CA THR A 286 3.27 9.49 -3.71
C THR A 286 3.24 7.98 -3.85
N ALA A 287 4.26 7.28 -3.37
CA ALA A 287 4.28 5.83 -3.39
C ALA A 287 5.15 5.26 -2.26
N GLN A 288 5.18 3.93 -2.20
CA GLN A 288 6.03 3.15 -1.31
C GLN A 288 6.70 2.06 -2.13
N LEU A 289 7.99 1.88 -1.92
CA LEU A 289 8.85 0.98 -2.69
C LEU A 289 9.30 -0.17 -1.81
N TYR A 290 9.14 -1.41 -2.27
CA TYR A 290 9.23 -2.61 -1.44
C TYR A 290 10.33 -3.56 -1.92
N PRO A 291 11.21 -4.10 -1.07
CA PRO A 291 12.11 -5.17 -1.47
C PRO A 291 11.32 -6.38 -2.00
N ARG A 292 11.71 -6.89 -3.16
CA ARG A 292 11.05 -8.05 -3.81
C ARG A 292 11.12 -9.33 -2.97
N ASP A 293 12.08 -9.42 -2.06
CA ASP A 293 12.33 -10.57 -1.19
C ASP A 293 11.54 -10.53 0.13
N ASP A 294 10.68 -9.53 0.35
CA ASP A 294 9.94 -9.38 1.60
C ASP A 294 8.80 -10.42 1.75
N PRO A 295 8.64 -11.05 2.94
CA PRO A 295 7.64 -12.11 3.16
C PRO A 295 6.20 -11.60 3.25
N TYR A 296 5.96 -10.30 3.41
CA TYR A 296 4.65 -9.69 3.61
C TYR A 296 4.09 -8.97 2.36
N LEU A 297 4.72 -9.12 1.19
CA LEU A 297 4.26 -8.44 -0.04
C LEU A 297 2.82 -8.80 -0.41
N GLU A 298 2.44 -10.07 -0.33
CA GLU A 298 1.09 -10.53 -0.69
C GLU A 298 0.05 -10.23 0.39
N THR A 299 0.49 -9.93 1.62
CA THR A 299 -0.36 -9.83 2.80
C THR A 299 -0.23 -8.51 3.55
N ASP A 300 0.31 -7.46 2.89
CA ASP A 300 0.44 -6.13 3.48
C ASP A 300 -0.87 -5.72 4.17
N THR A 301 -0.74 -5.36 5.45
CA THR A 301 -1.86 -5.06 6.33
C THR A 301 -2.75 -3.93 5.78
N VAL A 302 -2.18 -3.03 4.97
CA VAL A 302 -2.89 -1.87 4.37
C VAL A 302 -3.06 -1.95 2.85
N SER A 303 -2.69 -3.10 2.25
CA SER A 303 -2.92 -3.39 0.83
C SER A 303 -2.35 -2.32 -0.14
N ALA A 304 -1.13 -1.82 0.13
CA ALA A 304 -0.51 -0.77 -0.67
C ALA A 304 0.46 -1.28 -1.75
N VAL A 305 0.84 -2.56 -1.70
CA VAL A 305 1.84 -3.17 -2.60
C VAL A 305 1.31 -3.25 -4.04
N LYS A 306 2.10 -2.78 -5.00
CA LYS A 306 1.84 -2.89 -6.45
C LYS A 306 3.08 -3.45 -7.16
N PRO A 307 2.92 -4.25 -8.24
CA PRO A 307 4.05 -4.94 -8.86
C PRO A 307 5.19 -4.05 -9.39
N ASP A 308 4.87 -2.84 -9.86
CA ASP A 308 5.86 -1.87 -10.37
C ASP A 308 6.56 -1.06 -9.28
N LEU A 309 6.21 -1.28 -8.02
CA LEU A 309 6.82 -0.67 -6.84
C LEU A 309 7.83 -1.59 -6.14
N LEU A 310 8.15 -2.73 -6.75
CA LEU A 310 9.10 -3.69 -6.20
C LEU A 310 10.54 -3.34 -6.57
N LEU A 311 11.42 -3.41 -5.58
CA LEU A 311 12.84 -3.08 -5.63
C LEU A 311 13.69 -4.35 -5.66
N ASP A 312 14.80 -4.28 -6.39
CA ASP A 312 15.83 -5.31 -6.41
C ASP A 312 17.12 -4.75 -5.79
N PHE A 313 17.55 -5.35 -4.68
CA PHE A 313 18.80 -4.98 -4.00
C PHE A 313 19.92 -5.92 -4.45
N LYS A 314 21.01 -5.35 -4.94
CA LYS A 314 22.19 -6.09 -5.43
C LYS A 314 23.40 -5.71 -4.58
N PRO A 315 24.47 -6.53 -4.52
CA PRO A 315 25.73 -6.10 -3.91
C PRO A 315 26.25 -4.83 -4.59
N ALA A 316 26.64 -3.83 -3.79
CA ALA A 316 27.26 -2.61 -4.29
C ALA A 316 28.67 -2.86 -4.84
N ALA A 317 29.21 -1.86 -5.56
CA ALA A 317 30.61 -1.84 -5.96
C ALA A 317 31.53 -1.87 -4.72
N LYS A 318 32.65 -2.61 -4.81
CA LYS A 318 33.58 -2.75 -3.68
C LYS A 318 34.26 -1.44 -3.28
N ASP A 319 34.33 -0.51 -4.22
CA ASP A 319 34.93 0.82 -4.13
C ASP A 319 33.88 1.93 -4.07
N ASP A 320 32.64 1.61 -3.68
CA ASP A 320 31.62 2.63 -3.42
C ASP A 320 32.16 3.69 -2.43
N PRO A 321 32.05 4.99 -2.74
CA PRO A 321 32.72 6.05 -1.98
C PRO A 321 32.21 6.20 -0.55
N MET A 322 31.00 5.73 -0.25
CA MET A 322 30.41 5.76 1.11
C MET A 322 30.42 4.37 1.76
N GLY A 323 30.97 3.36 1.10
CA GLY A 323 31.00 1.99 1.60
C GLY A 323 29.63 1.32 1.63
N ALA A 324 28.75 1.63 0.68
CA ALA A 324 27.48 0.91 0.55
C ALA A 324 27.71 -0.60 0.41
N GLN A 325 26.83 -1.36 1.06
CA GLN A 325 26.78 -2.81 0.94
C GLN A 325 25.89 -3.22 -0.24
N LEU A 326 24.87 -2.41 -0.52
CA LEU A 326 23.85 -2.69 -1.51
C LEU A 326 23.70 -1.54 -2.51
N ASP A 327 23.28 -1.89 -3.72
CA ASP A 327 22.90 -0.99 -4.81
C ASP A 327 21.45 -1.29 -5.19
N CYS A 328 20.65 -0.24 -5.34
CA CYS A 328 19.25 -0.32 -5.72
C CYS A 328 18.93 0.76 -6.76
N GLU A 329 18.67 0.31 -8.00
CA GLU A 329 18.23 1.18 -9.09
C GLU A 329 16.70 1.17 -9.18
N TYR A 330 16.08 2.36 -9.22
CA TYR A 330 14.65 2.52 -9.45
C TYR A 330 14.34 3.76 -10.30
N ASN A 331 13.72 3.55 -11.47
CA ASN A 331 13.30 4.64 -12.35
C ASN A 331 11.85 5.05 -12.04
N VAL A 332 11.58 6.35 -12.03
CA VAL A 332 10.23 6.90 -11.82
C VAL A 332 9.72 7.45 -13.15
N ASN A 333 8.53 7.05 -13.58
CA ASN A 333 7.88 7.62 -14.76
C ASN A 333 6.78 8.59 -14.32
N MET A 334 6.88 9.85 -14.73
CA MET A 334 5.87 10.88 -14.46
C MET A 334 5.06 11.20 -15.72
N VAL A 335 3.83 11.64 -15.51
CA VAL A 335 2.91 12.04 -16.57
C VAL A 335 2.64 13.54 -16.50
N SER A 336 2.65 14.23 -17.64
CA SER A 336 2.40 15.68 -17.69
C SER A 336 1.04 16.04 -17.09
N LYS A 337 0.95 17.19 -16.38
CA LYS A 337 -0.32 17.71 -15.84
C LYS A 337 -1.37 17.97 -16.91
N LYS A 338 -1.01 18.05 -18.20
CA LYS A 338 -1.99 18.16 -19.29
C LYS A 338 -3.02 17.02 -19.30
N TYR A 339 -2.69 15.85 -18.77
CA TYR A 339 -3.59 14.70 -18.67
C TYR A 339 -4.47 14.70 -17.42
N LYS A 340 -4.09 15.46 -16.39
CA LYS A 340 -4.85 15.62 -15.16
C LYS A 340 -4.57 16.99 -14.54
N PRO A 341 -5.12 18.08 -15.11
CA PRO A 341 -4.80 19.43 -14.66
C PRO A 341 -5.23 19.71 -13.21
N ASP A 342 -6.28 19.01 -12.77
CA ASP A 342 -6.80 19.09 -11.39
C ASP A 342 -6.10 18.13 -10.42
N SER A 343 -4.97 17.52 -10.81
CA SER A 343 -4.18 16.64 -9.93
C SER A 343 -3.74 17.41 -8.68
N LYS A 344 -4.10 16.87 -7.51
CA LYS A 344 -3.70 17.39 -6.21
C LYS A 344 -3.06 16.26 -5.42
N MET A 345 -1.94 16.57 -4.79
CA MET A 345 -1.26 15.67 -3.87
C MET A 345 -1.92 15.74 -2.49
N LEU A 346 -2.12 14.59 -1.85
CA LEU A 346 -2.42 14.54 -0.43
C LEU A 346 -1.13 14.85 0.33
N LEU A 347 -1.13 15.93 1.12
CA LEU A 347 0.04 16.43 1.84
C LEU A 347 -0.12 16.33 3.37
N GLY A 348 -0.90 15.36 3.84
CA GLY A 348 -1.08 15.14 5.27
C GLY A 348 -2.31 14.32 5.60
N ASN A 349 -2.34 13.82 6.84
CA ASN A 349 -3.44 13.02 7.34
C ASN A 349 -4.54 13.91 7.94
N ALA A 350 -5.76 13.37 8.04
CA ALA A 350 -6.88 14.08 8.63
C ALA A 350 -6.57 14.56 10.04
N ASN A 351 -6.71 15.87 10.25
CA ASN A 351 -6.67 16.53 11.55
C ASN A 351 -5.38 16.28 12.36
N GLN A 352 -4.26 15.96 11.70
CA GLN A 352 -2.99 15.66 12.37
C GLN A 352 -2.48 16.85 13.21
N GLY A 353 -2.84 18.08 12.84
CA GLY A 353 -2.52 19.31 13.58
C GLY A 353 -3.51 19.72 14.68
N ASN A 354 -4.57 18.94 14.96
CA ASN A 354 -5.56 19.30 15.99
C ASN A 354 -5.15 18.90 17.41
N PHE A 355 -3.97 18.29 17.57
CA PHE A 355 -3.42 17.89 18.87
C PHE A 355 -2.03 18.48 19.05
N ASP A 356 -1.99 19.63 19.75
CA ASP A 356 -0.76 20.30 20.16
C ASP A 356 0.05 19.53 21.19
#